data_AF-A0A7S2LKB3-F1
#
_entry.id   AF-A0A7S2LKB3-F1
#
_cell.length_a   1.000
_cell.length_b   1.000
_cell.length_c   1.000
_cell.angle_alpha   90.00
_cell.angle_beta   90.00
_cell.angle_gamma   90.00
#
_symmetry.space_group_name_H-M   'P 1'
#
loop_
_entity.id
_entity.type
_entity.pdbx_description
1 polymer ?
#
loop_
_entity_poly.entity_id
_entity_poly.type
_entity_poly.pdbx_seq_one_letter_code
_entity_poly.pdbx_strand_id
1 'polypeptide(L)'
;TTLLVTGLLYDTTSQPHSHFLTNKNYTKNMMGSSTSRPKGTSVGEYDGSSRKYLIGGNWKCNGTVESATALVKILNEAGPIPANVEVVVGVPAVHIGLVLSMLRDDIEVAAQNCGSNDKCGAYTGEVCASQLVDMGVTWVIL
;
A
#
# COMPACT_ATOMS: atom_id res chain seq x y z
N THR A 1 17.15 -6.87 11.13
CA THR A 1 17.05 -5.98 9.95
C THR A 1 15.75 -5.22 10.02
N THR A 2 15.80 -3.97 10.46
CA THR A 2 14.64 -3.13 10.75
C THR A 2 14.03 -2.60 9.45
N LEU A 3 12.82 -3.02 9.11
CA LEU A 3 12.07 -2.49 7.98
C LEU A 3 11.45 -1.14 8.38
N LEU A 4 12.07 -0.04 7.95
CA LEU A 4 11.44 1.28 7.96
C LEU A 4 10.28 1.24 6.95
N VAL A 5 9.05 1.25 7.46
CA VAL A 5 7.82 1.48 6.70
C VAL A 5 7.54 2.97 6.77
N THR A 6 7.99 3.70 5.75
CA THR A 6 7.52 5.06 5.46
C THR A 6 7.28 5.15 3.96
N GLY A 7 6.09 4.75 3.54
CA GLY A 7 5.50 5.08 2.25
C GLY A 7 4.04 5.37 2.53
N LEU A 8 3.55 6.53 2.10
CA LEU A 8 2.14 6.88 2.25
C LEU A 8 1.38 6.06 1.19
N LEU A 9 0.47 5.20 1.64
CA LEU A 9 -0.46 4.50 0.76
C LEU A 9 -1.61 5.46 0.44
N TYR A 10 -1.87 5.69 -0.85
CA TYR A 10 -3.00 6.49 -1.30
C TYR A 10 -4.04 5.61 -1.99
N ASP A 11 -5.29 5.75 -1.55
CA ASP A 11 -6.48 5.16 -2.17
C ASP A 11 -6.87 6.02 -3.39
N THR A 12 -6.93 5.40 -4.56
CA THR A 12 -7.18 6.08 -5.84
C THR A 12 -8.66 6.44 -6.07
N THR A 13 -9.57 5.99 -5.22
CA THR A 13 -11.01 6.25 -5.35
C THR A 13 -11.47 7.59 -4.77
N SER A 14 -10.59 8.33 -4.07
CA SER A 14 -10.90 9.59 -3.39
C SER A 14 -10.13 10.79 -3.99
N GLN A 15 -10.86 11.79 -4.49
CA GLN A 15 -10.37 13.01 -5.18
C GLN A 15 -9.46 13.92 -4.32
N PRO A 16 -8.56 14.75 -4.91
CA PRO A 16 -7.48 15.44 -4.19
C PRO A 16 -7.88 16.84 -3.69
N HIS A 17 -7.46 17.19 -2.47
CA HIS A 17 -7.33 18.59 -2.04
C HIS A 17 -5.86 18.93 -1.80
N SER A 18 -5.34 19.77 -2.68
CA SER A 18 -4.00 20.37 -2.62
C SER A 18 -3.87 21.35 -1.45
N HIS A 19 -2.87 21.18 -0.57
CA HIS A 19 -2.17 22.30 0.05
C HIS A 19 -0.82 21.86 0.63
N PHE A 20 0.25 22.22 -0.08
CA PHE A 20 1.63 22.15 0.39
C PHE A 20 1.90 23.36 1.31
N LEU A 21 2.37 23.13 2.54
CA LEU A 21 3.10 24.12 3.34
C LEU A 21 4.26 23.42 4.06
N THR A 22 5.49 23.72 3.65
CA THR A 22 6.70 23.31 4.37
C THR A 22 6.91 24.25 5.56
N ASN A 23 6.89 23.73 6.78
CA ASN A 23 7.17 24.53 7.98
C ASN A 23 8.35 23.92 8.77
N LYS A 24 9.49 24.61 8.76
CA LYS A 24 10.79 24.26 9.39
C LYS A 24 10.77 24.24 10.94
N ASN A 25 9.61 24.21 11.59
CA ASN A 25 9.48 24.39 13.05
C ASN A 25 9.19 23.11 13.85
N TYR A 26 9.21 21.94 13.22
CA TYR A 26 8.77 20.69 13.88
C TYR A 26 9.74 20.10 14.91
N THR A 27 11.01 20.51 14.92
CA THR A 27 12.05 19.88 15.75
C THR A 27 12.05 20.30 17.22
N LYS A 28 11.32 21.35 17.61
CA LYS A 28 11.38 21.88 18.99
C LYS A 28 10.39 21.24 19.98
N ASN A 29 9.40 20.49 19.50
CA ASN A 29 8.33 19.92 20.33
C ASN A 29 8.49 18.41 20.63
N MET A 30 9.56 17.75 20.19
CA MET A 30 9.70 16.28 20.29
C MET A 30 10.30 15.75 21.60
N MET A 31 10.72 16.61 22.54
CA MET A 31 11.37 16.14 23.79
C MET A 31 10.42 15.98 24.99
N GLY A 32 9.10 16.01 24.78
CA GLY A 32 8.12 16.11 25.88
C GLY A 32 7.01 15.07 25.96
N SER A 33 7.01 13.99 25.17
CA SER A 33 5.93 13.00 25.23
C SER A 33 6.48 11.58 25.23
N SER A 34 6.42 10.91 26.38
CA SER A 34 6.55 9.46 26.45
C SER A 34 5.31 8.83 25.84
N THR A 35 5.25 8.71 24.51
CA THR A 35 4.15 8.00 23.86
C THR A 35 4.41 6.51 23.98
N SER A 36 3.77 5.84 24.95
CA SER A 36 3.64 4.40 24.90
C SER A 36 2.80 4.02 23.67
N ARG A 37 3.28 3.05 22.89
CA ARG A 37 2.57 2.54 21.72
C ARG A 37 1.21 1.98 22.19
N PRO A 38 0.07 2.44 21.65
CA PRO A 38 -1.23 1.89 22.00
C PRO A 38 -1.24 0.37 21.78
N LYS A 39 -1.79 -0.40 22.73
CA LYS A 39 -2.00 -1.84 22.54
C LYS A 39 -2.86 -2.04 21.30
N GLY A 40 -2.38 -2.86 20.36
CA GLY A 40 -3.12 -3.20 19.14
C GLY A 40 -4.48 -3.79 19.50
N THR A 41 -5.54 -3.23 18.94
CA THR A 41 -6.94 -3.56 19.27
C THR A 41 -7.50 -4.57 18.28
N SER A 42 -6.68 -5.48 17.77
CA SER A 42 -7.09 -6.52 16.79
C SER A 42 -8.11 -7.53 17.34
N VAL A 43 -8.60 -7.32 18.58
CA VAL A 43 -9.64 -8.09 19.24
C VAL A 43 -10.92 -7.26 19.25
N GLY A 44 -11.92 -7.69 18.49
CA GLY A 44 -13.23 -7.04 18.42
C GLY A 44 -13.94 -7.29 17.08
N GLU A 45 -15.27 -7.30 17.12
CA GLU A 45 -16.12 -7.30 15.92
C GLU A 45 -16.07 -5.90 15.28
N TYR A 46 -15.92 -5.82 13.95
CA TYR A 46 -15.87 -4.54 13.25
C TYR A 46 -17.28 -3.94 13.15
N ASP A 47 -17.54 -2.89 13.92
CA ASP A 47 -18.86 -2.23 13.99
C ASP A 47 -19.14 -1.24 12.84
N GLY A 48 -18.21 -1.09 11.89
CA GLY A 48 -18.32 -0.14 10.77
C GLY A 48 -18.15 1.34 11.15
N SER A 49 -18.01 1.68 12.44
CA SER A 49 -17.88 3.06 12.91
C SER A 49 -16.42 3.52 13.02
N SER A 50 -15.50 2.57 13.14
CA SER A 50 -14.06 2.81 13.27
C SER A 50 -13.31 2.59 11.94
N ARG A 51 -12.14 3.22 11.77
CA ARG A 51 -11.28 2.96 10.61
C ARG A 51 -10.69 1.56 10.73
N LYS A 52 -10.65 0.82 9.61
CA LYS A 52 -9.91 -0.44 9.52
C LYS A 52 -8.41 -0.20 9.72
N TYR A 53 -7.74 -1.18 10.28
CA TYR A 53 -6.29 -1.24 10.27
C TYR A 53 -5.80 -1.55 8.87
N LEU A 54 -4.79 -0.84 8.39
CA LEU A 54 -4.18 -1.09 7.09
C LEU A 54 -2.80 -1.70 7.28
N ILE A 55 -2.56 -2.86 6.67
CA ILE A 55 -1.26 -3.54 6.66
C ILE A 55 -0.70 -3.51 5.24
N GLY A 56 0.34 -2.70 5.03
CA GLY A 56 1.04 -2.59 3.75
C GLY A 56 2.33 -3.41 3.70
N GLY A 57 2.46 -4.27 2.69
CA GLY A 57 3.68 -5.02 2.39
C GLY A 57 4.38 -4.53 1.14
N ASN A 58 5.26 -3.52 1.24
CA ASN A 58 6.04 -3.03 0.10
C ASN A 58 7.24 -3.94 -0.19
N TRP A 59 7.21 -4.65 -1.32
CA TRP A 59 8.27 -5.58 -1.73
C TRP A 59 9.54 -4.85 -2.21
N LYS A 60 9.45 -3.54 -2.48
CA LYS A 60 10.51 -2.69 -3.04
C LYS A 60 11.06 -3.29 -4.35
N CYS A 61 12.30 -3.02 -4.69
CA CYS A 61 12.98 -3.63 -5.84
C CYS A 61 13.47 -5.07 -5.54
N ASN A 62 12.55 -5.96 -5.14
CA ASN A 62 12.86 -7.38 -4.91
C ASN A 62 11.87 -8.27 -5.66
N GLY A 63 12.36 -9.42 -6.13
CA GLY A 63 11.54 -10.46 -6.71
C GLY A 63 11.95 -10.87 -8.12
N THR A 64 11.94 -12.18 -8.32
CA THR A 64 11.90 -12.88 -9.61
C THR A 64 10.50 -13.46 -9.78
N VAL A 65 10.15 -13.95 -10.97
CA VAL A 65 8.87 -14.66 -11.18
C VAL A 65 8.69 -15.80 -10.17
N GLU A 66 9.75 -16.58 -9.93
CA GLU A 66 9.74 -17.69 -8.96
C GLU A 66 9.49 -17.22 -7.53
N SER A 67 10.24 -16.21 -7.06
CA SER A 67 10.08 -15.72 -5.67
C SER A 67 8.79 -14.95 -5.45
N ALA A 68 8.28 -14.21 -6.45
CA ALA A 68 6.96 -13.59 -6.41
C ALA A 68 5.86 -14.66 -6.32
N THR A 69 5.95 -15.71 -7.15
CA THR A 69 5.02 -16.85 -7.11
C THR A 69 5.03 -17.54 -5.75
N ALA A 70 6.21 -17.77 -5.18
CA ALA A 70 6.36 -18.37 -3.85
C ALA A 70 5.73 -17.50 -2.75
N LEU A 71 5.91 -16.18 -2.81
CA LEU A 71 5.28 -15.25 -1.86
C LEU A 71 3.75 -15.25 -1.98
N VAL A 72 3.21 -15.22 -3.20
CA VAL A 72 1.75 -15.32 -3.42
C VAL A 72 1.20 -16.62 -2.86
N LYS A 73 1.90 -17.75 -3.06
CA LYS A 73 1.49 -19.03 -2.49
C LYS A 73 1.41 -18.97 -0.95
N ILE A 74 2.41 -18.39 -0.28
CA ILE A 74 2.41 -18.20 1.18
C ILE A 74 1.21 -17.36 1.63
N LEU A 75 0.91 -16.26 0.91
CA LEU A 75 -0.24 -15.40 1.22
C LEU A 75 -1.58 -16.11 1.01
N ASN A 76 -1.68 -16.95 -0.02
CA ASN A 76 -2.88 -17.73 -0.29
C ASN A 76 -3.14 -18.83 0.75
N GLU A 77 -2.07 -19.42 1.30
CA GLU A 77 -2.14 -20.42 2.37
C GLU A 77 -2.33 -19.81 3.76
N ALA A 78 -2.24 -18.48 3.89
CA ALA A 78 -2.47 -17.78 5.15
C ALA A 78 -3.94 -17.88 5.60
N GLY A 79 -4.14 -17.78 6.91
CA GLY A 79 -5.47 -17.79 7.52
C GLY A 79 -6.32 -16.58 7.11
N PRO A 80 -7.61 -16.56 7.52
CA PRO A 80 -8.52 -15.46 7.20
C PRO A 80 -8.05 -14.12 7.77
N ILE A 81 -8.25 -13.05 7.02
CA ILE A 81 -7.98 -11.68 7.46
C ILE A 81 -9.15 -11.21 8.36
N PRO A 82 -8.87 -10.64 9.54
CA PRO A 82 -9.92 -10.08 10.40
C PRO A 82 -10.71 -8.97 9.70
N ALA A 83 -12.03 -8.87 9.94
CA ALA A 83 -12.89 -7.90 9.26
C ALA A 83 -12.51 -6.43 9.48
N ASN A 84 -11.80 -6.12 10.57
CA ASN A 84 -11.27 -4.80 10.89
C ASN A 84 -9.88 -4.52 10.29
N VAL A 85 -9.37 -5.39 9.42
CA VAL A 85 -8.05 -5.28 8.79
C VAL A 85 -8.20 -5.30 7.28
N GLU A 86 -7.42 -4.45 6.61
CA GLU A 86 -7.21 -4.44 5.18
C GLU A 86 -5.73 -4.69 4.90
N VAL A 87 -5.43 -5.52 3.90
CA VAL A 87 -4.06 -5.91 3.55
C VAL A 87 -3.79 -5.53 2.11
N VAL A 88 -2.67 -4.84 1.89
CA VAL A 88 -2.25 -4.35 0.57
C VAL A 88 -0.79 -4.73 0.34
N VAL A 89 -0.46 -5.29 -0.83
CA VAL A 89 0.92 -5.63 -1.20
C VAL A 89 1.45 -4.73 -2.32
N GLY A 90 2.55 -4.03 -2.06
CA GLY A 90 3.21 -3.15 -3.03
C GLY A 90 4.20 -3.93 -3.90
N VAL A 91 3.81 -4.23 -5.14
CA VAL A 91 4.50 -5.16 -6.04
C VAL A 91 5.32 -4.37 -7.09
N PRO A 92 6.56 -4.79 -7.44
CA PRO A 92 7.28 -4.21 -8.57
C PRO A 92 6.43 -4.26 -9.84
N ALA A 93 6.41 -3.18 -10.63
CA ALA A 93 5.53 -3.06 -11.80
C ALA A 93 5.59 -4.28 -12.75
N VAL A 94 6.77 -4.87 -12.92
CA VAL A 94 7.00 -6.05 -13.77
C VAL A 94 6.30 -7.34 -13.30
N HIS A 95 5.88 -7.40 -12.04
CA HIS A 95 5.22 -8.58 -11.44
C HIS A 95 3.74 -8.35 -11.13
N ILE A 96 3.20 -7.14 -11.32
CA ILE A 96 1.80 -6.81 -10.97
C ILE A 96 0.81 -7.76 -11.65
N GLY A 97 0.92 -7.95 -12.97
CA GLY A 97 0.00 -8.82 -13.70
C GLY A 97 0.04 -10.28 -13.25
N LEU A 98 1.23 -10.79 -12.90
CA LEU A 98 1.40 -12.14 -12.36
C LEU A 98 0.70 -12.26 -11.00
N VAL A 99 0.94 -11.31 -10.09
CA VAL A 99 0.38 -11.34 -8.73
C VAL A 99 -1.15 -11.22 -8.78
N LEU A 100 -1.70 -10.30 -9.59
CA LEU A 100 -3.15 -10.15 -9.78
C LEU A 100 -3.81 -11.45 -10.25
N SER A 101 -3.13 -12.24 -11.10
CA SER A 101 -3.70 -13.48 -11.64
C SER A 101 -3.74 -14.65 -10.64
N MET A 102 -3.02 -14.55 -9.52
CA MET A 102 -2.78 -15.66 -8.60
C MET A 102 -3.19 -15.38 -7.15
N LEU A 103 -3.17 -14.12 -6.73
CA LEU A 103 -3.44 -13.72 -5.36
C LEU A 103 -4.94 -13.82 -5.07
N ARG A 104 -5.26 -14.28 -3.85
CA ARG A 104 -6.63 -14.22 -3.30
C ARG A 104 -7.18 -12.78 -3.29
N ASP A 105 -8.50 -12.67 -3.37
CA ASP A 105 -9.25 -11.44 -3.61
C ASP A 105 -9.41 -10.52 -2.39
N ASP A 106 -9.23 -11.03 -1.17
CA ASP A 106 -9.23 -10.25 0.07
C ASP A 106 -7.86 -9.60 0.40
N ILE A 107 -6.88 -9.69 -0.51
CA ILE A 107 -5.62 -8.95 -0.45
C ILE A 107 -5.48 -8.08 -1.70
N GLU A 108 -5.41 -6.77 -1.49
CA GLU A 108 -5.29 -5.81 -2.57
C GLU A 108 -3.84 -5.73 -3.10
N VAL A 109 -3.70 -5.46 -4.40
CA VAL A 109 -2.41 -5.22 -5.04
C VAL A 109 -2.20 -3.72 -5.24
N ALA A 110 -1.02 -3.23 -4.88
CA ALA A 110 -0.59 -1.87 -5.11
C ALA A 110 0.59 -1.79 -6.08
N ALA A 111 0.56 -0.78 -6.95
CA ALA A 111 1.77 -0.33 -7.62
C ALA A 111 2.69 0.44 -6.65
N GLN A 112 4.00 0.37 -6.88
CA GLN A 112 4.98 1.05 -6.04
C GLN A 112 5.22 2.51 -6.43
N ASN A 113 4.73 2.94 -7.59
CA ASN A 113 4.77 4.30 -8.10
C ASN A 113 3.75 4.44 -9.24
N CYS A 114 3.34 5.67 -9.54
CA CYS A 114 2.70 6.01 -10.81
C CYS A 114 3.16 7.40 -11.28
N GLY A 115 3.15 7.62 -12.59
CA GLY A 115 3.41 8.92 -13.18
C GLY A 115 2.41 9.96 -12.68
N SER A 116 2.88 11.20 -12.46
CA SER A 116 2.08 12.30 -11.92
C SER A 116 1.23 13.01 -12.97
N ASN A 117 1.28 12.56 -14.23
CA ASN A 117 0.56 13.18 -15.33
C ASN A 117 -0.93 12.81 -15.29
N ASP A 118 -1.80 13.81 -15.51
CA ASP A 118 -3.26 13.62 -15.52
C ASP A 118 -3.77 12.61 -16.56
N LYS A 119 -2.96 12.33 -17.60
CA LYS A 119 -3.32 11.44 -18.73
C LYS A 119 -2.11 10.63 -19.19
N CYS A 120 -2.37 9.47 -19.78
CA CYS A 120 -1.37 8.73 -20.54
C CYS A 120 -0.77 9.57 -21.68
N GLY A 121 0.52 9.41 -21.92
CA GLY A 121 1.24 10.17 -22.95
C GLY A 121 2.65 9.64 -23.19
N ALA A 122 3.47 10.45 -23.87
CA ALA A 122 4.84 10.09 -24.24
C ALA A 122 5.82 10.23 -23.05
N TYR A 123 5.63 9.39 -22.02
CA TYR A 123 6.44 9.36 -20.80
C TYR A 123 7.18 8.02 -20.70
N THR A 124 8.27 7.88 -21.45
CA THR A 124 9.03 6.62 -21.53
C THR A 124 9.48 6.16 -20.13
N GLY A 125 9.07 4.95 -19.75
CA GLY A 125 9.42 4.33 -18.47
C GLY A 125 8.40 4.57 -17.34
N GLU A 126 7.44 5.48 -17.53
CA GLU A 126 6.39 5.76 -16.55
C GLU A 126 5.16 4.86 -16.74
N VAL A 127 4.46 4.59 -15.64
CA VAL A 127 3.16 3.92 -15.63
C VAL A 127 2.11 4.91 -15.18
N CYS A 128 1.09 5.14 -16.00
CA CYS A 128 0.04 6.10 -15.69
C CYS A 128 -1.03 5.48 -14.78
N ALA A 129 -1.64 6.28 -13.90
CA ALA A 129 -2.68 5.80 -12.99
C ALA A 129 -3.84 5.09 -13.70
N SER A 130 -4.28 5.58 -14.86
CA SER A 130 -5.35 4.94 -15.64
C SER A 130 -4.98 3.56 -16.18
N GLN A 131 -3.69 3.27 -16.43
CA GLN A 131 -3.25 1.93 -16.84
C GLN A 131 -3.32 0.94 -15.66
N LEU A 132 -3.02 1.41 -14.46
CA LEU A 132 -3.14 0.60 -13.24
C LEU A 132 -4.59 0.28 -12.94
N VAL A 133 -5.48 1.28 -13.02
CA VAL A 133 -6.93 1.09 -12.83
C VAL A 133 -7.50 0.12 -13.88
N ASP A 134 -7.09 0.21 -15.14
CA ASP A 134 -7.50 -0.71 -16.21
C ASP A 134 -7.08 -2.17 -15.92
N MET A 135 -5.93 -2.37 -15.27
CA MET A 135 -5.48 -3.68 -14.81
C MET A 135 -6.19 -4.18 -13.52
N GLY A 136 -7.02 -3.36 -12.88
CA GLY A 136 -7.67 -3.68 -11.60
C GLY A 136 -6.83 -3.35 -10.36
N VAL A 137 -5.76 -2.57 -10.49
CA VAL A 137 -4.97 -2.08 -9.35
C VAL A 137 -5.66 -0.87 -8.74
N THR A 138 -5.96 -0.96 -7.44
CA THR A 138 -6.72 0.05 -6.68
C THR A 138 -5.83 0.95 -5.82
N TRP A 139 -4.59 0.54 -5.56
CA TRP A 139 -3.65 1.21 -4.66
C TRP A 139 -2.34 1.62 -5.34
N VAL A 140 -1.78 2.75 -4.92
CA VAL A 140 -0.42 3.18 -5.29
C VAL A 140 0.33 3.71 -4.06
N ILE A 141 1.60 3.34 -3.95
CA ILE A 141 2.54 3.95 -2.99
C ILE A 141 3.19 5.18 -3.66
N LEU A 142 3.17 6.33 -2.97
CA LEU A 142 3.78 7.58 -3.43
C LEU A 142 4.72 8.18 -2.37
#